data_AF-A0A651H113-F1
#
_entry.id   AF-A0A651H113-F1
#
_cell.length_a   1.000
_cell.length_b   1.000
_cell.length_c   1.000
_cell.angle_alpha   90.00
_cell.angle_beta   90.00
_cell.angle_gamma   90.00
#
_symmetry.space_group_name_H-M   'P 1'
#
loop_
_entity.id
_entity.type
_entity.pdbx_description
1 polymer ?
#
loop_
_entity_poly.entity_id
_entity_poly.type
_entity_poly.pdbx_seq_one_letter_code
_entity_poly.pdbx_strand_id
1 'polypeptide(L)'
;MTASERERHELAAKLEELLGPDQAATLMEHLPPMRWDALARQDDLLALRSDVDGLRHDVDGLRHDVDGLRHDVDGLRHDVDGLRHDVDGLRGDVDGLRGDVDGLRHGVDGLRGDVDGFKGELHDLRTEMTRTNDRIDHLTEVMELRFESLGDRITAHVAERVDSQTKLLVFSLLGAVLTAAAIALGANAL
;
A
#
# COMPACT_ATOMS: atom_id res chain seq x y z
N MET A 1 -36.09 -76.04 -29.66
CA MET A 1 -36.71 -77.15 -30.42
C MET A 1 -36.61 -78.35 -29.51
N THR A 2 -37.76 -78.80 -28.97
CA THR A 2 -37.84 -80.00 -28.11
C THR A 2 -36.91 -81.07 -28.68
N ALA A 3 -36.03 -81.68 -27.88
CA ALA A 3 -35.37 -82.92 -28.33
C ALA A 3 -36.47 -83.81 -28.91
N SER A 4 -36.33 -84.04 -30.20
CA SER A 4 -37.36 -84.69 -30.97
C SER A 4 -37.59 -86.06 -30.34
N GLU A 5 -38.83 -86.53 -30.39
CA GLU A 5 -39.18 -87.87 -29.93
C GLU A 5 -38.25 -88.94 -30.54
N ARG A 6 -37.72 -88.65 -31.74
CA ARG A 6 -36.66 -89.39 -32.42
C ARG A 6 -35.36 -89.49 -31.61
N GLU A 7 -34.83 -88.40 -31.08
CA GLU A 7 -33.60 -88.40 -30.28
C GLU A 7 -33.79 -89.15 -28.96
N ARG A 8 -35.00 -89.07 -28.38
CA ARG A 8 -35.37 -89.84 -27.18
C ARG A 8 -35.43 -91.34 -27.47
N HIS A 9 -36.00 -91.72 -28.61
CA HIS A 9 -36.03 -93.12 -29.07
C HIS A 9 -34.64 -93.65 -29.43
N GLU A 10 -33.80 -92.84 -30.08
CA GLU A 10 -32.42 -93.23 -30.41
C GLU A 10 -31.57 -93.44 -29.16
N LEU A 11 -31.75 -92.60 -28.12
CA LEU A 11 -31.08 -92.80 -26.84
C LEU A 11 -31.61 -94.04 -26.09
N ALA A 12 -32.94 -94.24 -26.05
CA ALA A 12 -33.55 -95.41 -25.44
C ALA A 12 -33.07 -96.71 -26.10
N ALA A 13 -33.04 -96.75 -27.43
CA ALA A 13 -32.56 -97.91 -28.18
C ALA A 13 -31.08 -98.23 -27.89
N LYS A 14 -30.22 -97.20 -27.80
CA LYS A 14 -28.80 -97.40 -27.45
C LYS A 14 -28.62 -97.86 -26.00
N LEU A 15 -29.42 -97.35 -25.07
CA LEU A 15 -29.38 -97.79 -23.67
C LEU A 15 -29.90 -99.22 -23.52
N GLU A 16 -30.93 -99.59 -24.26
CA GLU A 16 -31.50 -100.94 -24.30
C GLU A 16 -30.50 -101.96 -24.87
N GLU A 17 -29.74 -101.58 -25.90
CA GLU A 17 -28.65 -102.40 -26.45
C GLU A 17 -27.51 -102.64 -25.44
N LEU A 18 -27.14 -101.62 -24.66
CA LEU A 18 -25.98 -101.67 -23.77
C LEU A 18 -26.29 -102.24 -22.38
N LEU A 19 -27.47 -101.94 -21.85
CA LEU A 19 -27.84 -102.22 -20.48
C LEU A 19 -29.00 -103.22 -20.38
N GLY A 20 -29.66 -103.56 -21.48
CA GLY A 20 -30.89 -104.37 -21.49
C GLY A 20 -32.17 -103.54 -21.33
N PRO A 21 -33.32 -104.09 -21.76
CA PRO A 21 -34.61 -103.39 -21.84
C PRO A 21 -35.10 -102.85 -20.49
N ASP A 22 -34.99 -103.64 -19.42
CA ASP A 22 -35.53 -103.28 -18.12
C ASP A 22 -34.73 -102.13 -17.46
N GLN A 23 -33.40 -102.16 -17.58
CA GLN A 23 -32.53 -101.11 -17.05
C GLN A 23 -32.62 -99.81 -17.87
N ALA A 24 -32.73 -99.92 -19.19
CA ALA A 24 -32.95 -98.77 -20.08
C ALA A 24 -34.31 -98.11 -19.80
N ALA A 25 -35.37 -98.91 -19.65
CA ALA A 25 -36.70 -98.42 -19.29
C ALA A 25 -36.68 -97.69 -17.94
N THR A 26 -36.05 -98.27 -16.93
CA THR A 26 -35.93 -97.68 -15.58
C THR A 26 -35.18 -96.34 -15.63
N LEU A 27 -34.08 -96.25 -16.38
CA LEU A 27 -33.33 -95.01 -16.55
C LEU A 27 -34.14 -93.94 -17.31
N MET A 28 -34.87 -94.35 -18.35
CA MET A 28 -35.72 -93.47 -19.14
C MET A 28 -36.96 -92.99 -18.38
N GLU A 29 -37.44 -93.78 -17.41
CA GLU A 29 -38.57 -93.47 -16.52
C GLU A 29 -38.17 -92.48 -15.41
N HIS A 30 -36.95 -92.61 -14.86
CA HIS A 30 -36.43 -91.69 -13.84
C HIS A 30 -35.77 -90.44 -14.41
N LEU A 31 -35.57 -90.38 -15.74
CA LEU A 31 -35.17 -89.17 -16.41
C LEU A 31 -36.31 -88.14 -16.31
N PRO A 32 -36.07 -86.94 -15.75
CA PRO A 32 -37.11 -85.93 -15.60
C PRO A 32 -37.74 -85.61 -16.98
N PRO A 33 -39.06 -85.35 -17.05
CA PRO A 33 -39.71 -84.92 -18.28
C PRO A 33 -39.29 -83.48 -18.59
N MET A 34 -38.07 -83.30 -19.08
CA MET A 34 -37.50 -82.01 -19.47
C MET A 34 -37.14 -81.99 -20.95
N ARG A 35 -37.25 -80.80 -21.51
CA ARG A 35 -36.79 -80.46 -22.85
C ARG A 35 -35.26 -80.42 -22.86
N TRP A 36 -34.59 -81.33 -23.56
CA TRP A 36 -33.12 -81.37 -23.61
C TRP A 36 -32.50 -80.11 -24.24
N ASP A 37 -33.27 -79.40 -25.07
CA ASP A 37 -32.94 -78.07 -25.58
C ASP A 37 -33.02 -76.96 -24.53
N ALA A 38 -33.51 -77.27 -23.32
CA ALA A 38 -33.45 -76.40 -22.14
C ALA A 38 -32.25 -76.71 -21.23
N LEU A 39 -31.47 -77.77 -21.50
CA LEU A 39 -30.18 -77.98 -20.84
C LEU A 39 -29.15 -77.07 -21.50
N ALA A 40 -28.45 -76.28 -20.69
CA ALA A 40 -27.30 -75.50 -21.15
C ALA A 40 -26.28 -76.44 -21.80
N ARG A 41 -25.89 -76.16 -23.04
CA ARG A 41 -24.86 -76.92 -23.75
C ARG A 41 -23.49 -76.52 -23.23
N GLN A 42 -22.49 -77.35 -23.50
CA GLN A 42 -21.09 -77.01 -23.25
C GLN A 42 -20.70 -75.66 -23.89
N ASP A 43 -21.18 -75.38 -25.10
CA ASP A 43 -20.94 -74.11 -25.78
C ASP A 43 -21.58 -72.91 -25.06
N ASP A 44 -22.78 -73.07 -24.51
CA ASP A 44 -23.46 -72.01 -23.73
C ASP A 44 -22.68 -71.71 -22.44
N LEU A 45 -22.14 -72.74 -21.79
CA LEU A 45 -21.29 -72.60 -20.59
C LEU A 45 -19.95 -71.94 -20.92
N LEU A 46 -19.36 -72.25 -22.08
CA LEU A 46 -18.12 -71.62 -22.56
C LEU A 46 -18.36 -70.14 -22.90
N ALA A 47 -19.48 -69.82 -23.56
CA ALA A 47 -19.88 -68.45 -23.84
C ALA A 47 -20.09 -67.65 -22.55
N LEU A 48 -20.87 -68.20 -21.60
CA LEU A 48 -21.09 -67.57 -20.30
C LEU A 48 -19.78 -67.36 -19.52
N ARG A 49 -18.85 -68.33 -19.59
CA ARG A 49 -17.53 -68.18 -18.98
C ARG A 49 -16.74 -67.04 -19.61
N SER A 50 -16.77 -66.92 -20.94
CA SER A 50 -16.13 -65.81 -21.65
C SER A 50 -16.73 -64.46 -21.26
N ASP A 51 -18.07 -64.37 -21.15
CA ASP A 51 -18.76 -63.15 -20.72
C ASP A 51 -18.39 -62.78 -19.28
N VAL A 52 -18.31 -63.76 -18.38
CA VAL A 52 -17.89 -63.56 -16.99
C VAL A 52 -16.43 -63.09 -16.92
N ASP A 53 -15.54 -63.67 -17.72
CA ASP A 53 -14.14 -63.25 -17.77
C ASP A 53 -13.98 -61.84 -18.38
N GLY A 54 -14.80 -61.48 -19.37
CA GLY A 54 -14.89 -60.11 -19.90
C GLY A 54 -15.37 -59.11 -18.84
N LEU A 55 -16.47 -59.42 -18.15
CA LEU A 55 -17.00 -58.57 -17.08
C LEU A 55 -16.02 -58.38 -15.92
N ARG A 56 -15.22 -59.41 -15.60
CA ARG A 56 -14.13 -59.29 -14.62
C ARG A 56 -13.08 -58.28 -15.07
N HIS A 57 -12.71 -58.31 -16.34
CA HIS A 57 -11.74 -57.37 -16.89
C HIS A 57 -12.27 -55.93 -16.86
N ASP A 58 -13.55 -55.73 -17.21
CA ASP A 58 -14.21 -54.43 -17.12
C ASP A 58 -14.27 -53.91 -15.68
N VAL A 59 -14.56 -54.77 -14.71
CA VAL A 59 -14.55 -54.41 -13.27
C VAL A 59 -13.16 -54.02 -12.80
N ASP A 60 -12.12 -54.73 -13.23
CA ASP A 60 -10.74 -54.41 -12.87
C ASP A 60 -10.28 -53.09 -13.54
N GLY A 61 -10.70 -52.83 -14.78
CA GLY A 61 -10.50 -51.54 -15.44
C GLY A 61 -11.16 -50.40 -14.69
N LEU A 62 -12.44 -50.55 -14.33
CA LEU A 62 -13.18 -49.53 -13.57
C LEU A 62 -12.55 -49.28 -12.18
N ARG A 63 -12.01 -50.31 -11.54
CA ARG A 63 -11.27 -50.14 -10.27
C ARG A 63 -10.03 -49.27 -10.46
N HIS A 64 -9.27 -49.49 -11.53
CA HIS A 64 -8.10 -48.70 -11.84
C HIS A 64 -8.47 -47.23 -12.12
N ASP A 65 -9.53 -47.00 -12.88
CA ASP A 65 -10.04 -45.64 -13.16
C ASP A 65 -10.48 -44.93 -11.87
N VAL A 66 -11.17 -45.64 -10.97
CA VAL A 66 -11.59 -45.10 -9.66
C VAL A 66 -10.37 -44.74 -8.80
N ASP A 67 -9.33 -45.57 -8.79
CA ASP A 67 -8.12 -45.29 -8.04
C ASP A 67 -7.34 -44.11 -8.65
N GLY A 68 -7.32 -43.98 -9.98
CA GLY A 68 -6.78 -42.81 -10.68
C GLY A 68 -7.52 -41.52 -10.31
N LEU A 69 -8.86 -41.54 -10.38
CA LEU A 69 -9.70 -40.40 -9.98
C LEU A 69 -9.49 -39.99 -8.51
N ARG A 70 -9.27 -40.96 -7.62
CA ARG A 70 -8.96 -40.67 -6.21
C ARG A 70 -7.64 -39.92 -6.09
N HIS A 71 -6.62 -40.33 -6.82
CA HIS A 71 -5.33 -39.66 -6.81
C HIS A 71 -5.43 -38.23 -7.35
N ASP A 72 -6.17 -38.03 -8.45
CA ASP A 72 -6.42 -36.70 -9.01
C ASP A 72 -7.15 -35.79 -8.03
N VAL A 73 -8.18 -36.31 -7.35
CA VAL A 73 -8.92 -35.57 -6.32
C VAL A 73 -8.03 -35.17 -5.15
N ASP A 74 -7.13 -36.05 -4.71
CA ASP A 74 -6.19 -35.74 -3.63
C ASP A 74 -5.14 -34.70 -4.08
N GLY A 75 -4.69 -34.75 -5.34
CA GLY A 75 -3.83 -33.71 -5.93
C GLY A 75 -4.52 -32.34 -5.97
N LEU A 76 -5.76 -32.30 -6.49
CA LEU A 76 -6.58 -31.08 -6.52
C LEU A 76 -6.82 -30.49 -5.12
N ARG A 77 -6.98 -31.34 -4.09
CA ARG A 77 -7.11 -30.87 -2.71
C ARG A 77 -5.82 -30.18 -2.23
N HIS A 78 -4.67 -30.76 -2.53
CA HIS A 78 -3.39 -30.17 -2.17
C HIS A 78 -3.18 -28.82 -2.87
N ASP A 79 -3.50 -28.72 -4.17
CA ASP A 79 -3.41 -27.48 -4.92
C ASP A 79 -4.34 -26.40 -4.35
N VAL A 80 -5.57 -26.76 -3.97
CA VAL A 80 -6.52 -25.83 -3.33
C VAL A 80 -6.00 -25.33 -1.98
N ASP A 81 -5.40 -26.20 -1.17
CA ASP A 81 -4.82 -25.80 0.10
C ASP A 81 -3.58 -24.90 -0.09
N GLY A 82 -2.76 -25.16 -1.11
CA GLY A 82 -1.66 -24.28 -1.51
C GLY A 82 -2.15 -22.89 -1.92
N LEU A 83 -3.15 -22.82 -2.82
CA LEU A 83 -3.76 -21.55 -3.24
C LEU A 83 -4.37 -20.77 -2.07
N ARG A 84 -4.95 -21.44 -1.08
CA ARG A 84 -5.46 -20.79 0.13
C ARG A 84 -4.34 -20.12 0.92
N HIS A 85 -3.22 -20.81 1.09
CA HIS A 85 -2.06 -20.25 1.77
C HIS A 85 -1.50 -19.03 1.04
N ASP A 86 -1.39 -19.09 -0.29
CA ASP A 86 -0.94 -17.98 -1.12
C ASP A 86 -1.88 -16.77 -1.00
N VAL A 87 -3.20 -16.99 -1.01
CA VAL A 87 -4.21 -15.93 -0.82
C VAL A 87 -4.09 -15.28 0.56
N ASP A 88 -3.87 -16.07 1.61
CA ASP A 88 -3.70 -15.53 2.96
C ASP A 88 -2.38 -14.74 3.09
N GLY A 89 -1.30 -15.19 2.45
CA GLY A 89 -0.05 -14.46 2.34
C GLY A 89 -0.23 -13.10 1.64
N LEU A 90 -0.86 -13.10 0.46
CA LEU A 90 -1.15 -11.88 -0.29
C LEU A 90 -2.03 -10.89 0.49
N ARG A 91 -2.97 -11.38 1.31
CA ARG A 91 -3.75 -10.52 2.21
C ARG A 91 -2.86 -9.83 3.25
N GLY A 92 -1.95 -10.58 3.86
CA GLY A 92 -0.97 -10.03 4.80
C GLY A 92 -0.11 -8.95 4.16
N ASP A 93 0.39 -9.19 2.95
CA ASP A 93 1.20 -8.21 2.19
C ASP A 93 0.40 -6.93 1.89
N VAL A 94 -0.86 -7.06 1.49
CA VAL A 94 -1.75 -5.91 1.23
C VAL A 94 -2.01 -5.09 2.50
N ASP A 95 -2.23 -5.75 3.63
CA ASP A 95 -2.43 -5.05 4.90
C ASP A 95 -1.15 -4.36 5.39
N GLY A 96 0.02 -4.98 5.17
CA GLY A 96 1.32 -4.36 5.42
C GLY A 96 1.53 -3.09 4.57
N LEU A 97 1.30 -3.19 3.27
CA LEU A 97 1.41 -2.05 2.34
C LEU A 97 0.45 -0.91 2.69
N ARG A 98 -0.76 -1.21 3.18
CA ARG A 98 -1.69 -0.19 3.68
C ARG A 98 -1.11 0.55 4.88
N GLY A 99 -0.53 -0.18 5.84
CA GLY A 99 0.14 0.40 6.99
C GLY A 99 1.30 1.33 6.60
N ASP A 100 2.12 0.92 5.63
CA ASP A 100 3.22 1.73 5.11
C ASP A 100 2.73 3.02 4.45
N VAL A 101 1.65 2.95 3.66
CA VAL A 101 1.04 4.12 3.01
C VAL A 101 0.49 5.10 4.04
N ASP A 102 -0.19 4.61 5.08
CA ASP A 102 -0.70 5.45 6.16
C ASP A 102 0.44 6.12 6.94
N GLY A 103 1.52 5.38 7.23
CA GLY A 103 2.73 5.91 7.84
C GLY A 103 3.38 7.02 7.02
N LEU A 104 3.54 6.81 5.71
CA LEU A 104 4.07 7.81 4.79
C LEU A 104 3.19 9.06 4.74
N ARG A 105 1.87 8.89 4.74
CA ARG A 105 0.91 10.02 4.74
C ARG A 105 1.07 10.87 5.99
N HIS A 106 1.16 10.25 7.17
CA HIS A 106 1.41 10.97 8.42
C HIS A 106 2.77 11.69 8.41
N GLY A 107 3.81 11.07 7.84
CA GLY A 107 5.12 11.71 7.66
C GLY A 107 5.05 12.96 6.77
N VAL A 108 4.32 12.89 5.65
CA VAL A 108 4.12 14.04 4.75
C VAL A 108 3.33 15.17 5.44
N ASP A 109 2.27 14.83 6.18
CA ASP A 109 1.49 15.82 6.93
C ASP A 109 2.33 16.52 8.01
N GLY A 110 3.21 15.78 8.70
CA GLY A 110 4.17 16.33 9.65
C GLY A 110 5.14 17.32 9.00
N LEU A 111 5.80 16.91 7.91
CA LEU A 111 6.72 17.78 7.17
C LEU A 111 6.04 19.03 6.63
N ARG A 112 4.77 18.93 6.22
CA ARG A 112 3.99 20.09 5.80
C ARG A 112 3.77 21.06 6.97
N GLY A 113 3.45 20.55 8.15
CA GLY A 113 3.35 21.34 9.38
C GLY A 113 4.65 22.08 9.69
N ASP A 114 5.79 21.39 9.62
CA ASP A 114 7.10 21.99 9.85
C ASP A 114 7.40 23.13 8.85
N VAL A 115 7.11 22.90 7.57
CA VAL A 115 7.30 23.92 6.52
C VAL A 115 6.43 25.15 6.77
N ASP A 116 5.18 24.97 7.17
CA ASP A 116 4.29 26.09 7.47
C ASP A 116 4.72 26.83 8.75
N GLY A 117 5.25 26.12 9.75
CA GLY A 117 5.90 26.70 10.92
C GLY A 117 7.10 27.58 10.54
N PHE A 118 8.04 27.06 9.75
CA PHE A 118 9.21 27.83 9.30
C PHE A 118 8.83 29.05 8.45
N LYS A 119 7.77 28.98 7.63
CA LYS A 119 7.27 30.16 6.91
C LYS A 119 6.78 31.25 7.87
N GLY A 120 6.10 30.86 8.95
CA GLY A 120 5.66 31.77 10.00
C GLY A 120 6.83 32.47 10.67
N GLU A 121 7.83 31.70 11.12
CA GLU A 121 9.04 32.24 11.74
C GLU A 121 9.80 33.21 10.81
N LEU A 122 9.91 32.86 9.52
CA LEU A 122 10.56 33.71 8.51
C LEU A 122 9.79 35.03 8.32
N HIS A 123 8.46 34.97 8.28
CA HIS A 123 7.62 36.16 8.19
C HIS A 123 7.80 37.09 9.40
N ASP A 124 7.83 36.53 10.60
CA ASP A 124 8.02 37.28 11.84
C ASP A 124 9.40 37.95 11.87
N LEU A 125 10.45 37.20 11.53
CA LEU A 125 11.81 37.71 11.42
C LEU A 125 11.92 38.85 10.40
N ARG A 126 11.27 38.70 9.23
CA ARG A 126 11.21 39.76 8.21
C ARG A 126 10.54 41.01 8.75
N THR A 127 9.46 40.85 9.51
CA THR A 127 8.74 41.98 10.10
C THR A 127 9.58 42.70 11.17
N GLU A 128 10.30 41.95 11.99
CA GLU A 128 11.24 42.51 12.97
C GLU A 128 12.40 43.25 12.30
N MET A 129 12.95 42.71 11.21
CA MET A 129 13.98 43.37 10.41
C MET A 129 13.49 44.72 9.85
N THR A 130 12.27 44.78 9.29
CA THR A 130 11.68 46.04 8.81
C THR A 130 11.56 47.06 9.94
N ARG A 131 11.02 46.66 11.10
CA ARG A 131 10.90 47.56 12.26
C ARG A 131 12.25 48.08 12.74
N THR A 132 13.27 47.23 12.69
CA THR A 132 14.64 47.61 13.07
C THR A 132 15.22 48.62 12.09
N ASN A 133 15.01 48.43 10.79
CA ASN A 133 15.40 49.40 9.77
C ASN A 133 14.67 50.74 9.95
N ASP A 134 13.34 50.72 10.15
CA ASP A 134 12.57 51.95 10.39
C ASP A 134 13.11 52.72 11.62
N ARG A 135 13.50 52.00 12.67
CA ARG A 135 14.10 52.59 13.87
C ARG A 135 15.50 53.15 13.60
N ILE A 136 16.30 52.52 12.76
CA ILE A 136 17.61 53.02 12.33
C ILE A 136 17.43 54.31 11.53
N ASP A 137 16.50 54.33 10.57
CA ASP A 137 16.21 55.50 9.76
C ASP A 137 15.74 56.67 10.63
N HIS A 138 14.81 56.42 11.56
CA HIS A 138 14.33 57.44 12.49
C HIS A 138 15.45 57.98 13.40
N LEU A 139 16.33 57.11 13.93
CA LEU A 139 17.47 57.55 14.73
C LEU A 139 18.44 58.41 13.91
N THR A 140 18.64 58.07 12.65
CA THR A 140 19.49 58.85 11.73
C THR A 140 18.92 60.24 11.52
N GLU A 141 17.62 60.35 11.21
CA GLU A 141 16.91 61.63 11.05
C GLU A 141 16.97 62.49 12.32
N VAL A 142 16.69 61.89 13.49
CA VAL A 142 16.76 62.60 14.78
C VAL A 142 18.18 63.11 15.06
N MET A 143 19.20 62.32 14.72
CA MET A 143 20.59 62.74 14.89
C MET A 143 20.93 63.91 13.97
N GLU A 144 20.56 63.86 12.69
CA GLU A 144 20.80 64.94 11.72
C GLU A 144 20.16 66.26 12.18
N LEU A 145 18.87 66.23 12.54
CA LEU A 145 18.15 67.42 13.04
C LEU A 145 18.80 68.00 14.31
N ARG A 146 19.28 67.12 15.21
CA ARG A 146 19.91 67.56 16.45
C ARG A 146 21.29 68.16 16.20
N PHE A 147 22.05 67.65 15.23
CA PHE A 147 23.32 68.22 14.82
C PHE A 147 23.14 69.58 14.15
N GLU A 148 22.18 69.72 13.23
CA GLU A 148 21.84 71.00 12.60
C GLU A 148 21.40 72.03 13.64
N SER A 149 20.44 71.68 14.50
CA SER A 149 19.96 72.56 15.57
C SER A 149 21.08 72.98 16.54
N LEU A 150 21.99 72.05 16.87
CA LEU A 150 23.15 72.36 17.70
C LEU A 150 24.11 73.31 16.98
N GLY A 151 24.36 73.10 15.68
CA GLY A 151 25.17 73.98 14.84
C GLY A 151 24.61 75.41 14.77
N ASP A 152 23.31 75.54 14.53
CA ASP A 152 22.60 76.83 14.51
C ASP A 152 22.68 77.54 15.86
N ARG A 153 22.45 76.81 16.96
CA ARG A 153 22.56 77.35 18.33
C ARG A 153 23.97 77.84 18.65
N ILE A 154 25.00 77.08 18.28
CA ILE A 154 26.39 77.49 18.48
C ILE A 154 26.70 78.75 17.68
N THR A 155 26.31 78.76 16.40
CA THR A 155 26.54 79.90 15.49
C THR A 155 25.86 81.17 16.01
N ALA A 156 24.59 81.07 16.42
CA ALA A 156 23.85 82.18 17.00
C ALA A 156 24.49 82.70 18.30
N HIS A 157 24.89 81.79 19.21
CA HIS A 157 25.53 82.17 20.47
C HIS A 157 26.89 82.85 20.26
N VAL A 158 27.71 82.36 19.31
CA VAL A 158 28.99 82.98 18.95
C VAL A 158 28.76 84.37 18.34
N ALA A 159 27.79 84.51 17.43
CA ALA A 159 27.47 85.80 16.81
C ALA A 159 27.02 86.85 17.84
N GLU A 160 26.12 86.49 18.75
CA GLU A 160 25.64 87.37 19.82
C GLU A 160 26.79 87.81 20.76
N ARG A 161 27.71 86.89 21.07
CA ARG A 161 28.88 87.18 21.91
C ARG A 161 29.87 88.10 21.21
N VAL A 162 30.13 87.90 19.92
CA VAL A 162 31.01 88.77 19.11
C VAL A 162 30.41 90.17 19.00
N ASP A 163 29.13 90.29 18.65
CA ASP A 163 28.44 91.60 18.56
C ASP A 163 28.48 92.35 19.91
N SER A 164 28.18 91.65 21.01
CA SER A 164 28.26 92.22 22.36
C SER A 164 29.67 92.70 22.70
N GLN A 165 30.71 91.91 22.35
CA GLN A 165 32.11 92.30 22.56
C GLN A 165 32.50 93.50 21.69
N THR A 166 32.09 93.55 20.42
CA THR A 166 32.36 94.68 19.53
C THR A 166 31.71 95.96 20.07
N LYS A 167 30.43 95.91 20.50
CA LYS A 167 29.74 97.05 21.13
C LYS A 167 30.48 97.54 22.37
N LEU A 168 30.86 96.64 23.28
CA LEU A 168 31.61 96.99 24.48
C LEU A 168 32.97 97.63 24.16
N LEU A 169 33.71 97.09 23.19
CA LEU A 169 34.98 97.67 22.74
C LEU A 169 34.78 99.09 22.18
N VAL A 170 33.78 99.30 21.32
CA VAL A 170 33.45 100.63 20.78
C VAL A 170 33.10 101.62 21.89
N PHE A 171 32.24 101.25 22.84
CA PHE A 171 31.91 102.10 23.99
C PHE A 171 33.15 102.44 24.84
N SER A 172 34.04 101.46 25.05
CA SER A 172 35.28 101.68 25.81
C SER A 172 36.24 102.65 25.11
N LEU A 173 36.43 102.53 23.79
CA LEU A 173 37.27 103.41 22.99
C LEU A 173 36.69 104.83 22.93
N LEU A 174 35.37 104.95 22.73
CA LEU A 174 34.69 106.23 22.70
C LEU A 174 34.82 106.96 24.06
N GLY A 175 34.62 106.23 25.16
CA GLY A 175 34.84 106.74 26.52
C GLY A 175 36.28 107.19 26.76
N ALA A 176 37.27 106.43 26.28
CA ALA A 176 38.68 106.81 26.36
C ALA A 176 38.99 108.10 25.58
N VAL A 177 38.44 108.24 24.36
CA VAL A 177 38.62 109.45 23.53
C VAL A 177 37.97 110.67 24.19
N LEU A 178 36.74 110.55 24.69
CA LEU A 178 36.05 111.62 25.44
C LEU A 178 36.84 112.05 26.68
N THR A 179 37.38 111.08 27.42
CA THR A 179 38.22 111.35 28.59
C THR A 179 39.50 112.11 28.21
N ALA A 180 40.18 111.68 27.14
CA ALA A 180 41.37 112.36 26.64
C ALA A 180 41.07 113.79 26.15
N ALA A 181 39.95 113.99 25.45
CA ALA A 181 39.54 115.31 24.99
C ALA A 181 39.22 116.26 26.16
N ALA A 182 38.55 115.78 27.20
CA ALA A 182 38.25 116.55 28.40
C ALA A 182 39.53 116.99 29.15
N ILE A 183 40.52 116.11 29.26
CA ILE A 183 41.83 116.44 29.86
C ILE A 183 42.54 117.52 29.04
N ALA A 184 42.53 117.42 27.70
CA ALA A 184 43.19 118.39 26.82
C ALA A 184 42.53 119.78 26.88
N LEU A 185 41.19 119.86 26.91
CA LEU A 185 40.46 121.12 27.07
C LEU A 185 40.70 121.77 28.44
N GLY A 186 40.73 120.97 29.51
CA GLY A 186 41.05 121.46 30.86
C GLY A 186 42.48 121.98 30.99
N ALA A 187 43.44 121.36 30.31
CA ALA A 187 44.84 121.82 30.27
C ALA A 187 45.03 123.14 29.49
N ASN A 188 44.13 123.47 28.57
CA ASN A 188 44.22 124.68 27.73
C ASN A 188 43.45 125.88 28.32
N ALA A 189 42.75 125.69 29.44
CA ALA A 189 41.97 126.70 30.15
C ALA A 189 42.65 127.22 31.44
N LEU A 190 43.90 126.81 31.68
CA LEU A 190 44.79 127.22 32.77
C LEU A 190 46.00 127.97 32.20
#